data_AF-Q5UD58-F1
#
_entry.id   AF-Q5UD58-F1
#
_cell.length_a   1.000
_cell.length_b   1.000
_cell.length_c   1.000
_cell.angle_alpha   90.00
_cell.angle_beta   90.00
_cell.angle_gamma   90.00
#
_symmetry.space_group_name_H-M   'P 1'
#
loop_
_entity.id
_entity.type
_entity.pdbx_description
1 polymer ?
#
loop_
_entity_poly.entity_id
_entity_poly.type
_entity_poly.pdbx_seq_one_letter_code
_entity_poly.pdbx_strand_id
1 'polypeptide(L)'
;MSKVKDKAIVSAAQASSAYSQIDSFSHLYDRGGNLTVNGKPSFSVDQAADHLLRENAAYRDVDGNGRIDLTYTFLTSASSATMNKHGISGFS
;
A
#
# COMPACT_ATOMS: atom_id res chain seq x y z
N MET A 1 37.08 -44.56 30.76
CA MET A 1 36.46 -44.32 29.44
C MET A 1 34.95 -44.17 29.63
N SER A 2 34.45 -42.94 29.82
CA SER A 2 33.01 -42.65 29.91
C SER A 2 32.66 -41.62 28.85
N LYS A 3 31.62 -41.91 28.08
CA LYS A 3 31.22 -41.25 26.83
C LYS A 3 30.61 -39.86 27.09
N VAL A 4 31.44 -38.88 27.40
CA VAL A 4 31.00 -37.46 27.54
C VAL A 4 31.02 -36.72 26.18
N LYS A 5 31.14 -37.43 25.04
CA LYS A 5 31.28 -36.81 23.71
C LYS A 5 30.00 -36.73 22.88
N ASP A 6 28.84 -37.14 23.39
CA ASP A 6 27.59 -37.15 22.61
C ASP A 6 26.60 -36.06 23.05
N LYS A 7 27.12 -34.92 23.51
CA LYS A 7 26.38 -33.65 23.54
C LYS A 7 27.15 -32.58 22.76
N ALA A 8 27.62 -32.94 21.57
CA ALA A 8 27.57 -31.99 20.47
C ALA A 8 26.09 -31.79 20.14
N ILE A 9 25.42 -31.03 21.02
CA ILE A 9 24.17 -30.36 20.71
C ILE A 9 24.45 -29.73 19.36
N VAL A 10 23.66 -30.13 18.37
CA VAL A 10 23.67 -29.57 17.02
C VAL A 10 23.49 -28.07 17.22
N SER A 11 24.60 -27.35 17.33
CA SER A 11 24.63 -25.91 17.28
C SER A 11 24.18 -25.65 15.86
N ALA A 12 22.88 -25.37 15.69
CA ALA A 12 22.37 -24.83 14.46
C ALA A 12 23.34 -23.71 14.12
N ALA A 13 24.15 -23.91 13.07
CA ALA A 13 25.29 -23.07 12.79
C ALA A 13 24.78 -21.63 12.76
N GLN A 14 25.22 -20.84 13.74
CA GLN A 14 24.70 -19.50 13.94
C GLN A 14 25.01 -18.72 12.67
N ALA A 15 23.98 -18.16 12.04
CA ALA A 15 24.17 -17.44 10.79
C ALA A 15 25.18 -16.29 10.99
N SER A 16 25.96 -15.99 9.96
CA SER A 16 26.93 -14.91 10.02
C SER A 16 26.21 -13.57 10.26
N SER A 17 26.91 -12.61 10.86
CA SER A 17 26.36 -11.26 11.06
C SER A 17 25.90 -10.62 9.75
N ALA A 18 26.65 -10.82 8.66
CA ALA A 18 26.29 -10.36 7.33
C ALA A 18 25.00 -11.02 6.82
N TYR A 19 24.83 -12.33 7.01
CA TYR A 19 23.60 -13.03 6.67
C TYR A 19 22.42 -12.45 7.44
N SER A 20 22.55 -12.32 8.77
CA SER A 20 21.47 -11.83 9.63
C SER A 20 21.06 -10.39 9.30
N GLN A 21 21.99 -9.54 8.86
CA GLN A 21 21.68 -8.18 8.40
C GLN A 21 20.83 -8.18 7.12
N ILE A 22 21.20 -9.02 6.14
CA ILE A 22 20.44 -9.14 4.88
C ILE A 22 19.05 -9.71 5.14
N ASP A 23 18.97 -10.76 5.94
CA ASP A 23 17.72 -11.41 6.35
C ASP A 23 16.78 -10.40 7.04
N SER A 24 17.29 -9.69 8.06
CA SER A 24 16.51 -8.67 8.79
C SER A 24 16.04 -7.54 7.86
N PHE A 25 16.90 -7.09 6.93
CA PHE A 25 16.52 -6.04 5.98
C PHE A 25 15.46 -6.52 4.99
N SER A 26 15.56 -7.77 4.51
CA SER A 26 14.61 -8.34 3.57
C SER A 26 13.19 -8.45 4.14
N HIS A 27 13.08 -8.62 5.46
CA HIS A 27 11.81 -8.74 6.19
C HIS A 27 11.34 -7.44 6.85
N LEU A 28 12.10 -6.34 6.75
CA LEU A 28 11.84 -5.10 7.49
C LEU A 28 10.48 -4.46 7.17
N TYR A 29 9.99 -4.66 5.95
CA TYR A 29 8.76 -4.06 5.45
C TYR A 29 7.76 -5.10 4.93
N ASP A 30 7.80 -6.30 5.51
CA ASP A 30 6.83 -7.34 5.18
C ASP A 30 5.40 -6.86 5.48
N ARG A 31 4.48 -7.22 4.58
CA ARG A 31 3.08 -6.78 4.60
C ARG A 31 2.14 -7.95 4.30
N GLY A 32 0.91 -7.88 4.81
CA GLY A 32 -0.10 -8.91 4.59
C GLY A 32 -0.12 -10.01 5.67
N GLY A 33 -0.87 -11.08 5.38
CA GLY A 33 -1.03 -12.22 6.28
C GLY A 33 -1.78 -11.86 7.57
N ASN A 34 -1.40 -12.50 8.67
CA ASN A 34 -1.95 -12.24 10.01
C ASN A 34 -1.22 -11.11 10.76
N LEU A 35 -0.37 -10.34 10.07
CA LEU A 35 0.40 -9.28 10.70
C LEU A 35 -0.51 -8.12 11.13
N THR A 36 -0.32 -7.65 12.35
CA THR A 36 -0.95 -6.42 12.86
C THR A 36 0.11 -5.35 13.03
N VAL A 37 -0.09 -4.19 12.41
CA VAL A 37 0.81 -3.04 12.51
C VAL A 37 0.03 -1.86 13.07
N ASN A 38 0.52 -1.25 14.16
CA ASN A 38 -0.13 -0.12 14.83
C ASN A 38 -1.61 -0.38 15.19
N GLY A 39 -1.93 -1.61 15.62
CA GLY A 39 -3.30 -2.02 15.99
C GLY A 39 -4.26 -2.17 14.81
N LYS A 40 -3.76 -2.21 13.57
CA LYS A 40 -4.56 -2.39 12.35
C LYS A 40 -4.06 -3.62 11.57
N PRO A 41 -4.93 -4.30 10.81
CA PRO A 41 -4.49 -5.35 9.89
C PRO A 41 -3.46 -4.79 8.90
N SER A 42 -2.35 -5.51 8.71
CA SER A 42 -1.39 -5.20 7.66
C SER A 42 -1.90 -5.76 6.34
N PHE A 43 -2.23 -4.90 5.39
CA PHE A 43 -2.66 -5.32 4.06
C PHE A 43 -1.49 -5.53 3.13
N SER A 44 -1.58 -6.55 2.28
CA SER A 44 -0.73 -6.69 1.10
C SER A 44 -0.94 -5.52 0.11
N VAL A 45 -0.16 -5.49 -0.97
CA VAL A 45 -0.35 -4.49 -2.03
C VAL A 45 -1.73 -4.65 -2.68
N ASP A 46 -2.12 -5.87 -3.04
CA ASP A 46 -3.41 -6.14 -3.69
C ASP A 46 -4.60 -5.81 -2.80
N GLN A 47 -4.56 -6.22 -1.51
CA GLN A 47 -5.60 -5.85 -0.56
C GLN A 47 -5.72 -4.33 -0.40
N ALA A 48 -4.60 -3.61 -0.38
CA ALA A 48 -4.64 -2.15 -0.34
C ALA A 48 -5.24 -1.55 -1.62
N ALA A 49 -4.94 -2.12 -2.79
CA ALA A 49 -5.52 -1.70 -4.06
C ALA A 49 -7.05 -1.90 -4.07
N ASP A 50 -7.54 -3.07 -3.63
CA ASP A 50 -8.98 -3.35 -3.51
C ASP A 50 -9.67 -2.34 -2.61
N HIS A 51 -9.04 -1.99 -1.48
CA HIS A 51 -9.59 -1.01 -0.55
C HIS A 51 -9.60 0.42 -1.11
N LEU A 52 -8.59 0.81 -1.91
CA LEU A 52 -8.57 2.11 -2.59
C LEU A 52 -9.63 2.19 -3.68
N LEU A 53 -9.90 1.08 -4.37
CA LEU A 53 -10.83 0.99 -5.49
C LEU A 53 -12.24 0.54 -5.07
N ARG A 54 -12.53 0.47 -3.77
CA ARG A 54 -13.78 -0.08 -3.22
C ARG A 54 -15.07 0.57 -3.73
N GLU A 55 -15.00 1.81 -4.20
CA GLU A 55 -16.14 2.55 -4.74
C GLU A 55 -16.43 2.19 -6.21
N ASN A 56 -15.59 1.37 -6.85
CA ASN A 56 -15.71 0.93 -8.24
C ASN A 56 -15.92 2.08 -9.26
N ALA A 57 -15.45 3.29 -8.92
CA ALA A 57 -15.52 4.45 -9.78
C ALA A 57 -14.33 4.46 -10.75
N ALA A 58 -14.60 4.42 -12.05
CA ALA A 58 -13.59 4.46 -13.09
C ALA A 58 -14.09 5.24 -14.32
N TYR A 59 -13.16 5.93 -14.99
CA TYR A 59 -13.40 6.43 -16.35
C TYR A 59 -13.48 5.26 -17.33
N ARG A 60 -14.20 5.45 -18.44
CA ARG A 60 -14.38 4.42 -19.47
C ARG A 60 -13.62 4.80 -20.73
N ASP A 61 -13.07 3.79 -21.39
CA ASP A 61 -12.61 3.89 -22.76
C ASP A 61 -13.84 4.00 -23.66
N VAL A 62 -14.04 5.19 -24.26
CA VAL A 62 -15.26 5.52 -25.03
C VAL A 62 -15.11 5.13 -26.50
N ASP A 63 -13.91 5.20 -27.05
CA ASP A 63 -13.63 4.96 -28.46
C ASP A 63 -13.00 3.58 -28.73
N GLY A 64 -12.68 2.82 -27.68
CA GLY A 64 -12.13 1.47 -27.77
C GLY A 64 -10.66 1.43 -28.14
N ASN A 65 -9.92 2.51 -27.92
CA ASN A 65 -8.52 2.63 -28.32
C ASN A 65 -7.53 2.02 -27.29
N GLY A 66 -8.03 1.54 -26.15
CA GLY A 66 -7.23 0.94 -25.07
C GLY A 66 -6.62 1.95 -24.11
N ARG A 67 -7.06 3.22 -24.12
CA ARG A 67 -6.59 4.31 -23.27
C ARG A 67 -7.76 5.07 -22.66
N ILE A 68 -7.47 5.84 -21.63
CA ILE A 68 -8.40 6.82 -21.05
C ILE A 68 -7.89 8.21 -21.40
N ASP A 69 -8.60 8.90 -22.29
CA ASP A 69 -8.25 10.25 -22.72
C ASP A 69 -8.98 11.29 -21.86
N LEU A 70 -8.21 12.08 -21.10
CA LEU A 70 -8.72 13.12 -20.21
C LEU A 70 -8.18 14.50 -20.61
N THR A 71 -9.08 15.47 -20.72
CA THR A 71 -8.71 16.89 -20.86
C THR A 71 -9.00 17.63 -19.56
N TYR A 72 -8.24 18.67 -19.27
CA TYR A 72 -8.48 19.54 -18.12
C TYR A 72 -8.51 21.01 -18.56
N THR A 73 -9.12 21.87 -17.75
CA THR A 73 -9.17 23.32 -17.98
C THR A 73 -9.20 24.03 -16.64
N PHE A 74 -8.51 25.17 -16.56
CA PHE A 74 -8.61 26.06 -15.40
C PHE A 74 -9.88 26.88 -15.52
N LEU A 75 -10.73 26.83 -14.49
CA LEU A 75 -11.96 27.62 -14.46
C LEU A 75 -11.62 29.12 -14.42
N THR A 76 -12.21 29.89 -15.32
CA THR A 76 -12.06 31.35 -15.39
C THR A 76 -13.12 32.11 -14.60
N SER A 77 -14.16 31.40 -14.15
CA SER A 77 -15.20 31.90 -13.26
C SER A 77 -15.71 30.76 -12.38
N ALA A 78 -16.26 31.11 -11.22
CA ALA A 78 -16.93 30.14 -10.38
C ALA A 78 -18.25 29.71 -11.02
N SER A 79 -18.57 28.41 -10.96
CA SER A 79 -19.91 27.94 -11.33
C SER A 79 -20.94 28.37 -10.27
N SER A 80 -22.22 28.52 -10.64
CA SER A 80 -23.28 28.82 -9.68
C SER A 80 -23.36 27.77 -8.56
N ALA A 81 -23.09 26.49 -8.87
CA ALA A 81 -23.03 25.43 -7.86
C ALA A 81 -21.88 25.63 -6.86
N THR A 82 -20.70 26.04 -7.34
CA THR A 82 -19.55 26.40 -6.50
C THR A 82 -19.87 27.61 -5.63
N MET A 83 -20.46 28.66 -6.20
CA MET A 83 -20.84 29.88 -5.48
C MET A 83 -21.88 29.57 -4.39
N ASN A 84 -22.92 28.79 -4.73
CA ASN A 84 -23.96 28.35 -3.79
C ASN A 84 -23.42 27.48 -2.66
N LYS A 85 -22.52 26.52 -2.96
CA LYS A 85 -21.87 25.68 -1.94
C LYS A 85 -21.08 26.51 -0.92
N HIS A 86 -20.52 27.64 -1.35
CA HIS A 86 -19.72 28.53 -0.52
C HIS A 86 -20.49 29.76 -0.01
N GLY A 87 -21.82 29.80 -0.18
CA GLY A 87 -22.66 30.88 0.34
C GLY A 87 -22.46 32.24 -0.33
N ILE A 88 -21.82 32.28 -1.50
CA ILE A 88 -21.57 33.51 -2.25
C ILE A 88 -22.79 33.75 -3.15
N SER A 89 -23.55 34.81 -2.88
CA SER A 89 -24.73 35.22 -3.65
C SER A 89 -24.72 36.74 -3.87
N GLY A 90 -25.47 37.23 -4.87
CA GLY A 90 -25.65 38.68 -5.09
C GLY A 90 -24.75 39.35 -6.14
N PHE A 91 -24.02 38.58 -6.95
CA PHE A 91 -23.29 39.11 -8.12
C PHE A 91 -24.04 38.70 -9.40
N SER A 92 -24.63 39.69 -10.08
CA SER A 92 -25.29 39.59 -11.39
C SER A 92 -24.60 40.49 -12.40
#